data_AF-A0A7K0DD46-F1
#
_entry.id   AF-A0A7K0DD46-F1
#
_cell.length_a   1.000
_cell.length_b   1.000
_cell.length_c   1.000
_cell.angle_alpha   90.00
_cell.angle_beta   90.00
_cell.angle_gamma   90.00
#
_symmetry.space_group_name_H-M   'P 1'
#
loop_
_entity.id
_entity.type
_entity.pdbx_description
1 polymer ?
#
loop_
_entity_poly.entity_id
_entity_poly.type
_entity_poly.pdbx_seq_one_letter_code
_entity_poly.pdbx_strand_id
1 'polypeptide(L)' 'MKLLDRDEIIRLLTELGTVLAERGEHADIFLVGGAAMALAYSTRRATRDLDAIFEPKQVVYAAAAEVARAHALSDD' A
#
# COMPACT_ATOMS: atom_id res chain seq x y z
N MET A 1 -4.98 3.85 -15.91
CA MET A 1 -4.49 3.83 -14.52
C MET A 1 -5.67 4.02 -13.58
N LYS A 2 -5.81 3.14 -12.61
CA LYS A 2 -6.87 3.20 -11.59
C LYS A 2 -6.52 4.26 -10.54
N LEU A 3 -7.51 5.02 -10.07
CA LEU A 3 -7.35 5.94 -8.94
C LEU A 3 -7.77 5.22 -7.66
N LEU A 4 -6.95 5.34 -6.62
CA LEU A 4 -7.12 4.73 -5.31
C LEU A 4 -7.67 5.78 -4.34
N ASP A 5 -8.91 5.58 -3.91
CA ASP A 5 -9.50 6.35 -2.82
C ASP A 5 -9.08 5.81 -1.46
N ARG A 6 -9.56 6.45 -0.39
CA ARG A 6 -9.23 6.08 0.99
C ARG A 6 -9.52 4.61 1.30
N ASP A 7 -10.66 4.10 0.88
CA ASP A 7 -11.09 2.75 1.24
C ASP A 7 -10.30 1.71 0.44
N GLU A 8 -9.92 2.03 -0.79
CA GLU A 8 -8.98 1.22 -1.57
C GLU A 8 -7.58 1.19 -0.93
N ILE A 9 -7.05 2.33 -0.48
CA ILE A 9 -5.74 2.39 0.18
C ILE A 9 -5.75 1.56 1.46
N ILE A 10 -6.78 1.69 2.31
CA ILE A 10 -6.89 0.91 3.56
C ILE A 10 -6.94 -0.58 3.27
N ARG A 11 -7.74 -0.98 2.27
CA ARG A 11 -7.85 -2.38 1.85
C ARG A 11 -6.50 -2.94 1.39
N LEU A 12 -5.79 -2.23 0.51
CA LEU A 12 -4.48 -2.67 0.01
C LEU A 12 -3.44 -2.77 1.14
N LEU A 13 -3.39 -1.80 2.05
CA LEU A 13 -2.48 -1.83 3.20
C LEU A 13 -2.83 -2.95 4.20
N THR A 14 -4.11 -3.25 4.37
CA THR A 14 -4.58 -4.37 5.22
C THR A 14 -4.16 -5.70 4.61
N GLU A 15 -4.36 -5.89 3.31
CA GLU A 15 -3.94 -7.10 2.59
C GLU A 15 -2.42 -7.27 2.60
N LEU A 16 -1.66 -6.18 2.43
CA LEU A 16 -0.21 -6.20 2.61
C LEU A 16 0.18 -6.70 4.01
N GLY A 17 -0.49 -6.19 5.05
CA GLY A 17 -0.30 -6.65 6.42
C GLY A 17 -0.62 -8.13 6.61
N THR A 18 -1.67 -8.65 5.98
CA THR A 18 -2.02 -10.07 5.99
C THR A 18 -0.92 -10.92 5.34
N VAL A 19 -0.44 -10.55 4.15
CA VAL A 19 0.64 -11.28 3.46
C VAL A 19 1.92 -11.30 4.30
N LEU A 20 2.25 -10.19 4.96
CA LEU A 20 3.41 -10.13 5.87
C LEU A 20 3.21 -11.04 7.08
N ALA A 21 2.03 -10.99 7.71
CA ALA A 21 1.72 -11.80 8.88
C ALA A 21 1.74 -13.31 8.59
N GLU A 22 1.24 -13.74 7.42
CA GLU A 22 1.30 -15.15 6.98
C GLU A 22 2.74 -15.65 6.81
N ARG A 23 3.68 -14.75 6.50
CA ARG A 23 5.11 -15.05 6.39
C ARG A 23 5.84 -14.95 7.74
N GLY A 24 5.16 -14.57 8.81
CA GLY A 24 5.76 -14.31 10.12
C GLY A 24 6.60 -13.01 10.16
N GLU A 25 6.41 -12.12 9.19
CA GLU A 25 7.17 -10.89 9.03
C GLU A 25 6.40 -9.69 9.56
N HIS A 26 7.12 -8.69 10.04
CA HIS A 26 6.57 -7.38 10.42
C HIS A 26 7.32 -6.29 9.67
N ALA A 27 6.58 -5.26 9.26
CA ALA A 27 7.14 -4.10 8.59
C ALA A 27 6.67 -2.80 9.23
N ASP A 28 7.60 -1.86 9.34
CA ASP A 28 7.29 -0.48 9.66
C ASP A 28 7.12 0.29 8.35
N ILE A 29 6.00 1.00 8.19
CA ILE A 29 5.66 1.73 6.97
C ILE A 29 5.32 3.18 7.32
N PHE A 30 6.06 4.10 6.72
CA PHE A 30 5.79 5.53 6.76
C PHE A 30 5.28 5.99 5.40
N LEU A 31 3.95 6.05 5.27
CA LEU A 31 3.26 6.48 4.06
C LEU A 31 3.40 7.99 3.85
N VAL A 32 3.69 8.41 2.63
CA VAL A 32 3.90 9.82 2.26
C VAL A 32 3.03 10.22 1.07
N GLY A 33 3.15 11.49 0.66
CA GLY A 33 2.62 11.97 -0.61
C GLY A 33 1.09 11.91 -0.73
N GLY A 34 0.62 11.59 -1.94
CA GLY A 34 -0.81 11.59 -2.29
C GLY A 34 -1.63 10.63 -1.45
N ALA A 35 -1.08 9.44 -1.15
CA ALA A 35 -1.74 8.43 -0.35
C ALA A 35 -1.95 8.86 1.11
N ALA A 36 -0.92 9.46 1.74
CA ALA A 36 -1.06 10.02 3.09
C ALA A 36 -2.12 11.13 3.13
N MET A 37 -2.18 12.00 2.10
CA MET A 37 -3.18 13.06 2.01
C MET A 37 -4.61 12.51 1.80
N ALA A 38 -4.77 11.45 1.02
CA ALA A 38 -6.06 10.79 0.79
C ALA A 38 -6.58 10.08 2.07
N LEU A 39 -5.68 9.46 2.84
CA LEU A 39 -6.04 8.80 4.10
C LEU A 39 -6.37 9.78 5.23
N ALA A 40 -5.52 10.78 5.44
CA ALA A 40 -5.50 11.57 6.68
C ALA A 40 -6.16 12.95 6.55
N TYR A 41 -6.17 13.54 5.35
CA TYR A 41 -6.60 14.94 5.18
C TYR A 41 -7.93 15.09 4.45
N SER A 42 -8.14 14.39 3.33
CA SER A 42 -9.36 14.52 2.53
C SER A 42 -9.79 13.20 1.91
N THR A 43 -10.88 12.63 2.44
CA THR A 43 -11.46 11.36 1.98
C THR A 43 -12.02 11.43 0.55
N ARG A 44 -12.20 12.63 -0.02
CA ARG A 44 -12.61 12.84 -1.42
C ARG A 44 -11.43 12.79 -2.40
N ARG A 45 -10.19 12.78 -1.90
CA ARG A 45 -9.00 12.72 -2.74
C ARG A 45 -8.70 11.25 -3.06
N ALA A 46 -8.33 11.01 -4.32
CA ALA A 46 -7.76 9.75 -4.76
C ALA A 46 -6.35 9.99 -5.31
N THR A 47 -5.51 8.96 -5.25
CA THR A 47 -4.12 8.98 -5.75
C THR A 47 -3.92 7.85 -6.76
N ARG A 48 -2.83 7.88 -7.50
CA ARG A 48 -2.51 6.83 -8.49
C ARG A 48 -1.68 5.70 -7.91
N ASP A 49 -0.94 6.02 -6.86
CA ASP A 49 0.18 5.28 -6.30
C ASP A 49 0.23 5.48 -4.78
N LEU A 50 0.93 4.58 -4.10
CA LEU A 50 1.28 4.66 -2.69
C LEU A 50 2.79 4.80 -2.56
N ASP A 51 3.26 5.96 -2.15
CA ASP A 51 4.66 6.18 -1.81
C ASP A 51 4.88 5.96 -0.31
N ALA A 52 5.92 5.22 0.05
CA ALA A 52 6.27 5.01 1.45
C ALA A 52 7.78 4.79 1.65
N ILE A 53 8.23 5.12 2.86
CA ILE A 53 9.49 4.62 3.41
C ILE A 53 9.13 3.44 4.30
N PHE A 54 9.82 2.31 4.16
CA PHE A 54 9.51 1.12 4.92
C PHE A 54 10.72 0.23 5.12
N GLU A 55 10.65 -0.58 6.19
CA GLU A 55 11.63 -1.61 6.49
C GLU A 55 10.92 -2.86 7.05
N PRO A 56 11.37 -4.08 6.75
CA PRO A 56 12.50 -4.41 5.87
C PRO A 56 12.16 -4.30 4.37
N LYS A 57 12.96 -3.58 3.59
CA LYS A 57 12.65 -3.29 2.18
C LYS A 57 12.28 -4.51 1.32
N GLN A 58 13.14 -5.54 1.29
CA GLN A 58 12.93 -6.68 0.39
C GLN A 58 11.65 -7.46 0.71
N VAL A 59 11.35 -7.59 2.01
CA VAL A 59 10.16 -8.29 2.49
C VAL A 59 8.90 -7.53 2.09
N VAL A 60 8.89 -6.20 2.28
CA VAL A 60 7.77 -5.34 1.89
C VAL A 60 7.58 -5.33 0.38
N TYR A 61 8.65 -5.21 -0.42
CA TYR A 61 8.55 -5.28 -1.88
C TYR A 61 7.96 -6.62 -2.35
N ALA A 62 8.43 -7.73 -1.80
CA ALA A 62 7.93 -9.05 -2.18
C ALA A 62 6.45 -9.26 -1.81
N ALA A 63 6.00 -8.70 -0.68
CA ALA A 63 4.59 -8.75 -0.28
C ALA A 63 3.73 -7.78 -1.13
N ALA A 64 4.20 -6.56 -1.38
CA ALA A 64 3.52 -5.58 -2.21
C ALA A 64 3.33 -6.06 -3.65
N ALA A 65 4.33 -6.72 -4.24
CA ALA A 65 4.23 -7.33 -5.58
C ALA A 65 3.20 -8.48 -5.65
N GLU A 66 2.92 -9.15 -4.53
CA GLU A 66 1.85 -10.14 -4.46
C GLU A 66 0.48 -9.48 -4.47
N VAL A 67 0.28 -8.47 -3.62
CA VAL A 67 -0.96 -7.68 -3.58
C VAL A 67 -1.21 -6.98 -4.92
N ALA A 68 -0.19 -6.38 -5.52
CA ALA A 68 -0.30 -5.71 -6.82
C ALA A 68 -0.81 -6.65 -7.91
N ARG A 69 -0.26 -7.87 -7.99
CA ARG A 69 -0.71 -8.89 -8.96
C ARG A 69 -2.16 -9.32 -8.71
N ALA A 70 -2.57 -9.47 -7.44
CA ALA A 70 -3.95 -9.83 -7.09
C ALA A 70 -4.97 -8.76 -7.53
N HIS A 71 -4.56 -7.50 -7.59
CA HIS A 71 -5.42 -6.36 -7.98
C HIS A 71 -5.14 -5.81 -9.39
N ALA A 72 -4.26 -6.44 -10.16
CA ALA A 72 -3.78 -5.97 -11.47
C ALA A 72 -3.32 -4.50 -11.44
N LEU A 73 -2.61 -4.12 -10.37
CA LEU A 73 -1.96 -2.81 -10.24
C LEU A 73 -0.63 -2.79 -11.00
N SER A 74 -0.20 -1.60 -11.42
CA SER A 74 1.11 -1.40 -12.06
C SER A 74 2.24 -1.47 -11.03
N ASP A 75 3.45 -1.78 -11.49
CA ASP A 75 4.68 -1.77 -10.66
C ASP A 75 5.33 -0.37 -10.58
N ASP A 76 4.68 0.64 -11.18
CA ASP A 76 5.19 2.02 -11.35
C ASP A 76 5.11 2.88 -10.09
#